data_AF-A0A2T2RXF6-F1
#
_entry.id   AF-A0A2T2RXF6-F1
#
_cell.length_a   1.000
_cell.length_b   1.000
_cell.length_c   1.000
_cell.angle_alpha   90.00
_cell.angle_beta   90.00
_cell.angle_gamma   90.00
#
_symmetry.space_group_name_H-M   'P 1'
#
loop_
_entity.id
_entity.type
_entity.pdbx_description
1 polymer ?
#
loop_
_entity_poly.entity_id
_entity_poly.type
_entity_poly.pdbx_seq_one_letter_code
_entity_poly.pdbx_strand_id
1 'polypeptide(L)'
;AQRLGLEYQDYERMAQQTEKGFQRFWNEALGYCYDVLNDSHGHDASLRPNQIFAVSLPQTPLTPTQQRSVVEVCSRTLLTSHGLRSLSPNHPQYQGHYGGDRLQRDSAYHQGTVWGWLIGPFALAHLRVFENPTQAHSFLEPMANQLNAHGVGSLSEIFDGDAPMTPRGCIAQAWTVAEVLRAWQAIESFARGRGVNTKL
;
A
#
# COMPACT_ATOMS: atom_id res chain seq x y z
N ALA A 1 -16.22 -18.64 -13.13
CA ALA A 1 -16.95 -19.92 -13.14
C ALA A 1 -18.46 -19.71 -13.16
N GLN A 2 -19.08 -19.15 -12.11
CA GLN A 2 -20.54 -18.91 -12.04
C GLN A 2 -21.12 -18.17 -13.26
N ARG A 3 -20.57 -17.01 -13.64
CA ARG A 3 -21.03 -16.24 -14.82
C ARG A 3 -20.89 -16.98 -16.16
N LEU A 4 -20.06 -18.02 -16.20
CA LEU A 4 -19.81 -18.85 -17.37
C LEU A 4 -20.56 -20.19 -17.30
N GLY A 5 -21.36 -20.43 -16.26
CA GLY A 5 -22.04 -21.71 -16.04
C GLY A 5 -21.09 -22.89 -15.76
N LEU A 6 -19.87 -22.61 -15.29
CA LEU A 6 -18.88 -23.63 -14.94
C LEU A 6 -18.90 -23.91 -13.43
N GLU A 7 -18.51 -25.14 -13.04
CA GLU A 7 -18.32 -25.55 -11.65
C GLU A 7 -17.44 -24.54 -10.88
N TYR A 8 -17.86 -24.18 -9.66
CA TYR A 8 -17.26 -23.10 -8.88
C TYR A 8 -17.05 -23.42 -7.40
N GLN A 9 -17.58 -24.55 -6.93
CA GLN A 9 -17.58 -25.00 -5.53
C GLN A 9 -16.15 -25.17 -5.03
N ASP A 10 -15.22 -25.58 -5.89
CA ASP A 10 -13.79 -25.65 -5.55
C ASP A 10 -13.19 -24.27 -5.27
N TYR A 11 -13.54 -23.24 -6.05
CA TYR A 11 -13.10 -21.88 -5.79
C TYR A 11 -13.68 -21.33 -4.48
N GLU A 12 -14.94 -21.62 -4.17
CA GLU A 12 -15.55 -21.23 -2.90
C GLU A 12 -14.89 -21.93 -1.71
N ARG A 13 -14.62 -23.23 -1.82
CA ARG A 13 -13.90 -23.99 -0.81
C ARG A 13 -12.50 -23.44 -0.59
N MET A 14 -11.77 -23.11 -1.66
CA MET A 14 -10.47 -22.45 -1.58
C MET A 14 -10.58 -21.08 -0.89
N ALA A 15 -11.56 -20.26 -1.25
CA ALA A 15 -11.77 -18.95 -0.63
C ALA A 15 -12.02 -19.07 0.88
N GLN A 16 -12.88 -20.00 1.32
CA GLN A 16 -13.15 -20.26 2.74
C GLN A 16 -11.91 -20.76 3.48
N GLN A 17 -11.10 -21.61 2.85
CA GLN A 17 -9.83 -22.08 3.43
C GLN A 17 -8.83 -20.93 3.55
N THR A 18 -8.74 -20.07 2.54
CA THR A 18 -7.90 -18.87 2.56
C THR A 18 -8.33 -17.90 3.66
N GLU A 19 -9.62 -17.63 3.80
CA GLU A 19 -10.15 -16.74 4.85
C GLU A 19 -9.79 -17.23 6.26
N LYS A 20 -10.00 -18.53 6.53
CA LYS A 20 -9.62 -19.16 7.80
C LYS A 20 -8.11 -19.14 8.02
N GLY A 21 -7.34 -19.48 6.98
CA GLY A 21 -5.88 -19.51 7.04
C GLY A 21 -5.27 -18.12 7.24
N PHE A 22 -5.88 -17.08 6.66
CA PHE A 22 -5.39 -15.71 6.74
C PHE A 22 -5.39 -15.17 8.17
N GLN A 23 -6.26 -15.66 9.05
CA GLN A 23 -6.28 -15.24 10.46
C GLN A 23 -4.93 -15.46 11.17
N ARG A 24 -4.10 -16.39 10.68
CA ARG A 24 -2.74 -16.62 11.20
C ARG A 24 -1.80 -15.43 10.97
N PHE A 25 -2.07 -14.59 9.98
CA PHE A 25 -1.28 -13.38 9.74
C PHE A 25 -1.57 -12.31 10.80
N TRP A 26 -2.73 -12.31 11.45
CA TRP A 26 -3.05 -11.28 12.43
C TRP A 26 -2.22 -11.43 13.71
N ASN A 27 -1.50 -10.38 14.10
CA ASN A 27 -0.80 -10.29 15.37
C ASN A 27 -1.57 -9.37 16.32
N GLU A 28 -2.31 -9.95 17.26
CA GLU A 28 -3.11 -9.21 18.25
C GLU A 28 -2.27 -8.27 19.12
N ALA A 29 -1.06 -8.67 19.50
CA ALA A 29 -0.22 -7.87 20.39
C ALA A 29 0.31 -6.60 19.71
N LEU A 30 0.57 -6.69 18.40
CA LEU A 30 1.09 -5.58 17.61
C LEU A 30 -0.02 -4.75 16.94
N GLY A 31 -1.22 -5.32 16.80
CA GLY A 31 -2.35 -4.68 16.13
C GLY A 31 -2.18 -4.58 14.61
N TYR A 32 -1.39 -5.46 14.00
CA TYR A 32 -1.20 -5.54 12.56
C TYR A 32 -0.77 -6.94 12.10
N CYS A 33 -0.68 -7.16 10.79
CA CYS A 33 -0.30 -8.47 10.27
C CYS A 33 1.21 -8.72 10.36
N TYR A 34 1.61 -9.95 10.69
CA TYR A 34 2.92 -10.48 10.30
C TYR A 34 3.11 -10.33 8.79
N ASP A 35 4.33 -10.05 8.34
CA ASP A 35 4.62 -9.96 6.91
C ASP A 35 4.74 -11.34 6.26
N VAL A 36 5.39 -12.27 6.97
CA VAL A 36 5.61 -13.66 6.55
C VAL A 36 5.33 -14.62 7.70
N LEU A 37 4.67 -15.74 7.41
CA LEU A 37 4.42 -16.79 8.39
C LEU A 37 5.39 -17.96 8.22
N ASN A 38 5.93 -18.45 9.35
CA ASN A 38 6.77 -19.66 9.42
C ASN A 38 8.07 -19.51 8.60
N ASP A 39 8.70 -18.35 8.70
CA ASP A 39 10.08 -18.19 8.28
C ASP A 39 11.01 -19.00 9.21
N SER A 40 12.29 -19.11 8.84
CA SER A 40 13.34 -19.82 9.57
C SER A 40 13.49 -19.39 11.03
N HIS A 41 13.04 -18.19 11.39
CA HIS A 41 13.06 -17.63 12.74
C HIS A 41 11.66 -17.48 13.39
N GLY A 42 10.59 -18.00 12.76
CA GLY A 42 9.21 -17.87 13.23
C GLY A 42 8.34 -16.98 12.34
N HIS A 43 7.38 -16.25 12.92
CA HIS A 43 6.58 -15.28 12.17
C HIS A 43 7.32 -13.95 12.07
N ASP A 44 7.45 -13.40 10.86
CA ASP A 44 8.09 -12.09 10.64
C ASP A 44 7.14 -10.97 11.08
N ALA A 45 7.46 -10.36 12.22
CA ALA A 45 6.71 -9.25 12.81
C ALA A 45 7.10 -7.87 12.25
N SER A 46 7.93 -7.82 11.20
CA SER A 46 8.33 -6.57 10.57
C SER A 46 7.11 -5.80 10.07
N LEU A 47 6.94 -4.55 10.55
CA LEU A 47 5.92 -3.66 10.03
C LEU A 47 6.29 -3.24 8.59
N ARG A 48 5.60 -3.86 7.63
CA ARG A 48 5.76 -3.66 6.19
C ARG A 48 4.41 -3.34 5.54
N PRO A 49 4.39 -2.71 4.36
CA PRO A 49 3.16 -2.20 3.76
C PRO A 49 2.31 -3.28 3.08
N ASN A 50 2.80 -4.52 2.94
CA ASN A 50 2.10 -5.61 2.22
C ASN A 50 0.68 -5.88 2.75
N GLN A 51 0.47 -5.70 4.05
CA GLN A 51 -0.84 -5.81 4.69
C GLN A 51 -1.92 -4.86 4.12
N ILE A 52 -1.53 -3.76 3.46
CA ILE A 52 -2.50 -2.82 2.86
C ILE A 52 -3.32 -3.48 1.74
N PHE A 53 -2.82 -4.54 1.12
CA PHE A 53 -3.58 -5.31 0.12
C PHE A 53 -4.76 -6.05 0.72
N ALA A 54 -4.62 -6.54 1.95
CA ALA A 54 -5.73 -7.19 2.66
C ALA A 54 -6.87 -6.21 2.95
N VAL A 55 -6.63 -4.89 2.92
CA VAL A 55 -7.65 -3.86 3.14
C VAL A 55 -8.13 -3.23 1.83
N SER A 56 -7.23 -2.96 0.87
CA SER A 56 -7.56 -2.22 -0.35
C SER A 56 -8.26 -3.04 -1.43
N LEU A 57 -8.09 -4.36 -1.45
CA LEU A 57 -8.74 -5.24 -2.42
C LEU A 57 -10.22 -5.49 -2.07
N PRO A 58 -11.10 -5.74 -3.06
CA PRO A 58 -12.55 -5.83 -2.81
C PRO A 58 -12.94 -6.88 -1.77
N GLN A 59 -12.27 -8.03 -1.74
CA GLN A 59 -12.44 -9.06 -0.72
C GLN A 59 -11.36 -8.90 0.35
N THR A 60 -11.77 -8.93 1.61
CA THR A 60 -10.87 -8.82 2.76
C THR A 60 -11.17 -9.93 3.76
N PRO A 61 -10.14 -10.65 4.23
CA PRO A 61 -10.28 -11.61 5.33
C PRO A 61 -10.19 -10.94 6.71
N LEU A 62 -9.98 -9.62 6.76
CA LEU A 62 -9.82 -8.86 8.00
C LEU A 62 -11.16 -8.30 8.48
N THR A 63 -11.38 -8.32 9.79
CA THR A 63 -12.53 -7.64 10.40
C THR A 63 -12.42 -6.12 10.23
N PRO A 64 -13.53 -5.36 10.32
CA PRO A 64 -13.48 -3.90 10.22
C PRO A 64 -12.50 -3.23 11.21
N THR A 65 -12.39 -3.76 12.43
CA THR A 65 -11.43 -3.26 13.44
C THR A 65 -9.98 -3.51 13.02
N GLN A 66 -9.69 -4.71 12.49
CA GLN A 66 -8.35 -5.04 11.99
C GLN A 66 -7.99 -4.17 10.78
N GLN A 67 -8.92 -3.98 9.84
CA GLN A 67 -8.72 -3.10 8.69
C GLN A 67 -8.37 -1.67 9.13
N ARG A 68 -9.09 -1.12 10.11
CA ARG A 68 -8.78 0.20 10.66
C ARG A 68 -7.39 0.25 11.28
N SER A 69 -7.05 -0.72 12.11
CA SER A 69 -5.74 -0.80 12.76
C SER A 69 -4.59 -0.87 11.74
N VAL A 70 -4.75 -1.66 10.67
CA VAL A 70 -3.78 -1.76 9.56
C VAL A 70 -3.57 -0.41 8.87
N VAL A 71 -4.65 0.30 8.52
CA VAL A 71 -4.55 1.60 7.84
C VAL A 71 -3.92 2.63 8.75
N GLU A 72 -4.30 2.68 10.03
CA GLU A 72 -3.75 3.64 10.99
C GLU A 72 -2.26 3.43 11.23
N VAL A 73 -1.80 2.19 11.41
CA VAL A 73 -0.36 1.93 11.61
C VAL A 73 0.45 2.23 10.34
N CYS A 74 -0.07 1.90 9.16
CA CYS A 74 0.57 2.25 7.89
C CYS A 74 0.63 3.76 7.71
N SER A 75 -0.46 4.48 8.00
CA SER A 75 -0.53 5.94 7.91
C SER A 75 0.45 6.63 8.86
N ARG A 76 0.60 6.11 10.08
CA ARG A 76 1.45 6.71 11.11
C ARG A 76 2.94 6.48 10.85
N THR A 77 3.31 5.33 10.30
CA THR A 77 4.72 4.88 10.31
C THR A 77 5.31 4.71 8.91
N LEU A 78 4.52 4.27 7.94
CA LEU A 78 5.03 3.93 6.60
C LEU A 78 4.72 5.01 5.56
N LEU A 79 3.64 5.76 5.73
CA LEU A 79 3.22 6.78 4.78
C LEU A 79 4.23 7.93 4.65
N THR A 80 4.41 8.35 3.40
CA THR A 80 5.15 9.54 2.98
C THR A 80 4.32 10.30 1.96
N SER A 81 4.79 11.48 1.54
CA SER A 81 4.15 12.24 0.46
C SER A 81 4.10 11.48 -0.87
N HIS A 82 4.98 10.52 -1.12
CA HIS A 82 5.11 9.87 -2.43
C HIS A 82 4.70 8.39 -2.43
N GLY A 83 4.32 7.79 -1.30
CA GLY A 83 4.04 6.36 -1.20
C GLY A 83 4.28 5.80 0.20
N LEU A 84 4.43 4.47 0.30
CA LEU A 84 4.73 3.79 1.57
C LEU A 84 6.19 3.32 1.60
N ARG A 85 6.86 3.50 2.75
CA ARG A 85 8.14 2.85 3.07
C ARG A 85 7.96 1.34 3.07
N SER A 86 8.91 0.62 2.48
CA SER A 86 8.88 -0.85 2.43
C SER A 86 9.14 -1.54 3.78
N LEU A 87 9.63 -0.79 4.76
CA LEU A 87 9.94 -1.24 6.12
C LEU A 87 9.82 -0.05 7.10
N SER A 88 9.33 -0.32 8.31
CA SER A 88 9.25 0.68 9.38
C SER A 88 10.60 1.33 9.69
N PRO A 89 10.67 2.67 9.84
CA PRO A 89 11.88 3.38 10.28
C PRO A 89 12.42 2.93 11.64
N ASN A 90 11.58 2.34 12.48
CA ASN A 90 11.99 1.84 13.80
C ASN A 90 12.66 0.45 13.72
N HIS A 91 12.68 -0.18 12.56
CA HIS A 91 13.29 -1.50 12.40
C HIS A 91 14.82 -1.37 12.29
N PRO A 92 15.62 -2.22 12.96
CA PRO A 92 17.09 -2.11 12.93
C PRO A 92 17.73 -2.21 11.54
N GLN A 93 17.05 -2.87 10.60
CA GLN A 93 17.50 -3.00 9.21
C GLN A 93 17.02 -1.88 8.28
N TYR A 94 16.37 -0.85 8.82
CA TYR A 94 15.86 0.26 8.02
C TYR A 94 17.00 1.02 7.30
N GLN A 95 16.80 1.28 6.02
CA GLN A 95 17.68 2.04 5.13
C GLN A 95 16.82 3.08 4.41
N GLY A 96 16.82 4.31 4.92
CA GLY A 96 16.01 5.41 4.39
C GLY A 96 16.58 6.09 3.16
N HIS A 97 17.76 5.71 2.69
CA HIS A 97 18.40 6.29 1.50
C HIS A 97 18.75 5.20 0.50
N TYR A 98 18.28 5.36 -0.73
CA TYR A 98 18.60 4.48 -1.85
C TYR A 98 19.67 5.15 -2.73
N GLY A 99 20.91 4.67 -2.62
CA GLY A 99 22.05 5.22 -3.35
C GLY A 99 23.33 4.43 -3.12
N GLY A 100 24.44 4.93 -3.66
CA GLY A 100 25.74 4.27 -3.56
C GLY A 100 25.96 3.21 -4.64
N ASP A 101 26.78 2.21 -4.34
CA ASP A 101 27.11 1.12 -5.25
C ASP A 101 25.94 0.14 -5.44
N ARG A 102 26.14 -0.91 -6.25
CA ARG A 102 25.10 -1.91 -6.52
C ARG A 102 24.66 -2.63 -5.25
N LEU A 103 25.60 -3.01 -4.38
CA LEU A 103 25.29 -3.78 -3.18
C LEU A 103 24.46 -2.95 -2.19
N GLN A 104 24.83 -1.68 -2.02
CA GLN A 104 24.10 -0.74 -1.16
C GLN A 104 22.68 -0.49 -1.67
N ARG A 105 22.51 -0.31 -2.98
CA ARG A 105 21.18 -0.16 -3.59
C ARG A 105 20.35 -1.42 -3.42
N ASP A 106 20.91 -2.59 -3.72
CA ASP A 106 20.21 -3.87 -3.59
C ASP A 106 19.79 -4.12 -2.13
N SER A 107 20.60 -3.73 -1.14
CA SER A 107 20.25 -3.86 0.27
C SER A 107 19.14 -2.89 0.72
N ALA A 108 19.08 -1.69 0.16
CA ALA A 108 18.09 -0.67 0.53
C ALA A 108 16.72 -0.87 -0.15
N TYR A 109 16.68 -1.53 -1.32
CA TYR A 109 15.53 -1.56 -2.24
C TYR A 109 14.20 -1.98 -1.60
N HIS A 110 14.26 -2.88 -0.62
CA HIS A 110 13.10 -3.34 0.15
C HIS A 110 13.26 -3.14 1.66
N GLN A 111 14.21 -2.31 2.10
CA GLN A 111 14.50 -2.08 3.51
C GLN A 111 14.27 -0.65 3.98
N GLY A 112 13.42 0.13 3.31
CA GLY A 112 13.07 1.48 3.77
C GLY A 112 12.75 2.43 2.63
N THR A 113 13.22 2.08 1.43
CA THR A 113 12.83 2.69 0.15
C THR A 113 11.30 2.80 0.06
N VAL A 114 10.82 3.96 -0.37
CA VAL A 114 9.40 4.22 -0.59
C VAL A 114 9.01 3.77 -1.99
N TRP A 115 7.93 3.03 -2.08
CA TRP A 115 7.36 2.58 -3.35
C TRP A 115 6.20 3.47 -3.75
N GLY A 116 6.32 4.13 -4.91
CA GLY A 116 5.36 5.12 -5.38
C GLY A 116 3.95 4.56 -5.58
N TRP A 117 3.88 3.40 -6.21
CA TRP A 117 2.61 2.74 -6.55
C TRP A 117 1.77 2.36 -5.32
N LEU A 118 2.38 2.19 -4.14
CA LEU A 118 1.66 1.85 -2.90
C LEU A 118 0.76 2.98 -2.38
N ILE A 119 0.89 4.21 -2.89
CA ILE A 119 -0.02 5.30 -2.52
C ILE A 119 -1.47 5.02 -2.98
N GLY A 120 -1.65 4.34 -4.11
CA GLY A 120 -2.97 4.01 -4.64
C GLY A 120 -3.74 3.02 -3.75
N PRO A 121 -3.17 1.83 -3.45
CA PRO A 121 -3.76 0.88 -2.51
C PRO A 121 -3.99 1.50 -1.13
N PHE A 122 -3.06 2.33 -0.63
CA PHE A 122 -3.22 3.02 0.64
C PHE A 122 -4.43 3.97 0.64
N ALA A 123 -4.56 4.84 -0.36
CA ALA A 123 -5.67 5.79 -0.46
C ALA A 123 -7.03 5.06 -0.54
N LEU A 124 -7.09 3.92 -1.23
CA LEU A 124 -8.32 3.12 -1.31
C LEU A 124 -8.64 2.36 -0.02
N ALA A 125 -7.63 1.84 0.68
CA ALA A 125 -7.82 1.26 2.00
C ALA A 125 -8.33 2.32 3.00
N HIS A 126 -7.77 3.53 2.97
CA HIS A 126 -8.25 4.65 3.78
C HIS A 126 -9.68 5.04 3.43
N LEU A 127 -10.01 5.16 2.14
CA LEU A 127 -11.37 5.44 1.69
C LEU A 127 -12.37 4.40 2.20
N ARG A 128 -12.02 3.10 2.13
CA ARG A 128 -12.88 2.02 2.63
C ARG A 128 -13.14 2.13 4.14
N VAL A 129 -12.10 2.38 4.93
CA VAL A 129 -12.18 2.34 6.40
C VAL A 129 -12.85 3.58 6.99
N PHE A 130 -12.56 4.75 6.41
CA PHE A 130 -12.97 6.05 6.96
C PHE A 130 -14.08 6.71 6.16
N GLU A 131 -14.39 6.21 4.96
CA GLU A 131 -15.40 6.75 4.06
C GLU A 131 -15.24 8.26 3.79
N ASN A 132 -14.00 8.74 3.86
CA ASN A 132 -13.65 10.15 3.69
C ASN A 132 -12.91 10.35 2.36
N PRO A 133 -13.64 10.67 1.27
CA PRO A 133 -13.04 10.82 -0.05
C PRO A 133 -12.12 12.04 -0.15
N THR A 134 -12.39 13.12 0.58
CA THR A 134 -11.53 14.31 0.62
C THR A 134 -10.15 13.96 1.17
N GLN A 135 -10.09 13.27 2.32
CA GLN A 135 -8.82 12.85 2.91
C GLN A 135 -8.11 11.80 2.04
N ALA A 136 -8.85 10.86 1.43
CA ALA A 136 -8.26 9.87 0.54
C ALA A 136 -7.63 10.53 -0.70
N HIS A 137 -8.29 11.55 -1.25
CA HIS A 137 -7.80 12.31 -2.41
C HIS A 137 -6.53 13.09 -2.08
N SER A 138 -6.45 13.69 -0.88
CA SER A 138 -5.29 14.51 -0.50
C SER A 138 -3.98 13.72 -0.42
N PHE A 139 -4.03 12.38 -0.29
CA PHE A 139 -2.83 11.54 -0.36
C PHE A 139 -2.23 11.45 -1.77
N LEU A 140 -3.03 11.71 -2.81
CA LEU A 140 -2.59 11.67 -4.21
C LEU A 140 -2.07 13.02 -4.70
N GLU A 141 -2.40 14.12 -4.02
CA GLU A 141 -2.00 15.48 -4.41
C GLU A 141 -0.49 15.67 -4.58
N PRO A 142 0.39 15.15 -3.71
CA PRO A 142 1.83 15.32 -3.91
C PRO A 142 2.35 14.62 -5.17
N MET A 143 1.65 13.59 -5.65
CA MET A 143 1.99 12.92 -6.91
C MET A 143 1.72 13.81 -8.13
N ALA A 144 0.75 14.74 -8.04
CA ALA A 144 0.55 15.73 -9.10
C ALA A 144 1.76 16.69 -9.21
N ASN A 145 2.37 17.05 -8.08
CA ASN A 145 3.59 17.85 -8.08
C ASN A 145 4.79 17.10 -8.70
N GLN A 146 4.87 15.78 -8.48
CA GLN A 146 5.91 14.93 -9.09
C GLN A 146 5.90 14.95 -10.62
N LEU A 147 4.73 15.15 -11.26
CA LEU A 147 4.61 15.24 -12.71
C LEU A 147 5.45 16.37 -13.32
N ASN A 148 5.88 17.37 -12.53
CA ASN A 148 6.70 18.49 -12.98
C ASN A 148 8.16 18.41 -12.48
N ALA A 149 8.55 17.31 -11.82
CA ALA A 149 9.84 17.20 -11.16
C ALA A 149 10.85 16.33 -11.94
N HIS A 150 10.98 15.04 -11.62
CA HIS A 150 12.09 14.20 -12.07
C HIS A 150 11.88 13.57 -13.46
N GLY A 151 10.65 13.16 -13.77
CA GLY A 151 10.27 12.57 -15.05
C GLY A 151 9.03 13.27 -15.58
N VAL A 152 9.20 14.46 -16.17
CA VAL A 152 8.09 15.34 -16.56
C VAL A 152 6.99 14.58 -17.32
N GLY A 153 5.75 14.72 -16.85
CA GLY A 153 4.58 14.01 -17.38
C GLY A 153 4.43 12.56 -16.91
N SER A 154 5.27 12.10 -15.98
CA SER A 154 5.26 10.74 -15.44
C SER A 154 5.60 10.71 -13.95
N LEU A 155 5.50 9.53 -13.34
CA LEU A 155 5.79 9.29 -11.92
C LEU A 155 6.92 8.28 -11.76
N SER A 156 7.81 8.56 -10.80
CA SER A 156 8.95 7.70 -10.47
C SER A 156 8.53 6.39 -9.79
N GLU A 157 9.40 5.39 -9.86
CA GLU A 157 9.20 4.07 -9.26
C GLU A 157 9.31 4.11 -7.73
N ILE A 158 10.43 4.65 -7.26
CA ILE A 158 10.81 4.65 -5.85
C ILE A 158 11.30 6.03 -5.41
N PHE A 159 11.32 6.21 -4.10
CA PHE A 159 11.81 7.42 -3.44
C PHE A 159 12.65 7.03 -2.23
N ASP A 160 13.56 7.89 -1.81
CA ASP A 160 14.21 7.77 -0.50
C ASP A 160 13.13 7.71 0.60
N GLY A 161 13.35 6.87 1.62
CA GLY A 161 12.44 6.71 2.74
C GLY A 161 12.49 7.87 3.74
N ASP A 162 13.63 8.51 3.86
CA ASP A 162 13.81 9.69 4.71
C ASP A 162 13.62 10.99 3.90
N ALA A 163 13.37 12.09 4.61
CA ALA A 163 13.25 13.41 3.99
C ALA A 163 14.53 13.76 3.19
N PRO A 164 14.40 14.37 2.00
CA PRO A 164 13.19 14.93 1.40
C PRO A 164 12.41 13.95 0.50
N MET A 165 12.61 12.63 0.64
CA MET A 165 12.02 11.59 -0.20
C MET A 165 12.37 11.78 -1.68
N THR A 166 13.67 11.92 -1.96
CA THR A 166 14.20 12.13 -3.31
C THR A 166 13.75 11.02 -4.26
N PRO A 167 13.27 11.31 -5.47
CA PRO A 167 12.96 10.29 -6.47
C PRO A 167 14.21 9.49 -6.88
N ARG A 168 14.05 8.18 -7.05
CA ARG A 168 15.11 7.22 -7.38
C ARG A 168 14.60 6.20 -8.39
N GLY A 169 15.50 5.30 -8.83
CA GLY A 169 15.14 4.16 -9.69
C GLY A 169 14.61 4.60 -11.06
N CYS A 170 13.63 3.86 -11.58
CA CYS A 170 13.02 4.20 -12.85
C CYS A 170 12.24 5.53 -12.76
N ILE A 171 12.54 6.46 -13.66
CA ILE A 171 11.96 7.82 -13.68
C ILE A 171 10.50 7.85 -14.14
N ALA A 172 10.08 6.85 -14.91
CA ALA A 172 8.77 6.78 -15.53
C ALA A 172 8.21 5.36 -15.41
N GLN A 173 7.46 5.12 -14.34
CA GLN A 173 7.12 3.77 -13.93
C GLN A 173 5.63 3.48 -14.04
N ALA A 174 5.30 2.49 -14.88
CA ALA A 174 3.94 2.18 -15.28
C ALA A 174 3.01 1.87 -14.09
N TRP A 175 3.45 1.08 -13.10
CA TRP A 175 2.60 0.75 -11.95
C TRP A 175 2.29 1.95 -11.05
N THR A 176 3.17 2.96 -10.98
CA THR A 176 2.97 4.13 -10.13
C THR A 176 1.91 5.00 -10.78
N VAL A 177 2.04 5.24 -12.08
CA VAL A 177 1.04 5.96 -12.88
C VAL A 177 -0.31 5.25 -12.83
N ALA A 178 -0.34 3.93 -13.04
CA ALA A 178 -1.57 3.15 -13.04
C ALA A 178 -2.29 3.20 -11.69
N GLU A 179 -1.58 3.03 -10.58
CA GLU A 179 -2.20 3.00 -9.24
C GLU A 179 -2.70 4.38 -8.79
N VAL A 180 -1.99 5.46 -9.12
CA VAL A 180 -2.48 6.83 -8.86
C VAL A 180 -3.76 7.10 -9.64
N LEU A 181 -3.80 6.79 -10.95
CA LEU A 181 -4.99 6.99 -11.78
C LEU A 181 -6.17 6.12 -11.31
N ARG A 182 -5.90 4.85 -10.98
CA ARG A 182 -6.91 3.91 -10.48
C ARG A 182 -7.53 4.40 -9.18
N ALA A 183 -6.70 4.84 -8.22
CA ALA A 183 -7.17 5.36 -6.96
C ALA A 183 -7.97 6.65 -7.15
N TRP A 184 -7.46 7.59 -7.95
CA TRP A 184 -8.15 8.84 -8.29
C TRP A 184 -9.55 8.58 -8.83
N GLN A 185 -9.67 7.75 -9.86
CA GLN A 185 -10.96 7.45 -10.49
C GLN A 185 -11.95 6.81 -9.53
N ALA A 186 -11.48 5.90 -8.66
CA ALA A 186 -12.32 5.24 -7.68
C ALA A 186 -12.79 6.21 -6.58
N ILE A 187 -11.92 7.09 -6.09
CA ILE A 187 -12.28 8.13 -5.10
C ILE A 187 -13.31 9.09 -5.69
N GLU A 188 -13.10 9.59 -6.91
CA GLU A 188 -14.05 10.47 -7.61
C GLU A 188 -15.41 9.81 -7.84
N SER A 189 -15.42 8.51 -8.13
CA SER A 189 -16.67 7.75 -8.32
C SER A 189 -17.41 7.56 -7.00
N PHE A 190 -16.69 7.29 -5.91
CA PHE A 190 -17.25 7.21 -4.56
C PHE A 190 -17.84 8.56 -4.11
N ALA A 191 -17.09 9.65 -4.30
CA ALA A 191 -17.50 11.01 -3.93
C ALA A 191 -18.78 11.44 -4.67
N ARG A 192 -18.83 11.26 -5.99
CA ARG A 192 -20.03 11.54 -6.80
C ARG A 192 -21.24 10.71 -6.37
N GLY A 193 -21.04 9.43 -6.05
CA GLY A 193 -22.10 8.57 -5.52
C GLY A 193 -22.69 9.05 -4.19
N ARG A 194 -21.96 9.88 -3.43
CA ARG A 194 -22.40 10.48 -2.16
C ARG A 194 -22.73 11.98 -2.25
N GLY A 195 -22.71 12.58 -3.45
CA GLY A 195 -22.93 14.01 -3.63
C GLY A 195 -21.83 14.90 -3.03
N VAL A 196 -20.64 14.36 -2.75
CA VAL A 196 -19.48 15.09 -2.24
C VAL A 196 -18.66 15.61 -3.42
N ASN A 197 -18.30 16.89 -3.41
CA ASN A 197 -17.34 17.44 -4.36
C ASN A 197 -15.92 17.29 -3.79
N THR A 198 -15.10 16.45 -4.44
CA THR A 198 -13.68 16.25 -4.14
C THR A 198 -12.75 17.15 -4.95
N LYS A 199 -13.28 17.90 -5.92
CA LYS A 199 -12.49 18.88 -6.67
C LYS A 199 -12.09 20.03 -5.76
N LEU A 200 -10.78 20.31 -5.75
CA LEU A 200 -10.24 21.61 -5.38
C LEU A 200 -10.73 22.68 -6.37
#